data_AF-A0A1V5J554-F1
#
_entry.id   AF-A0A1V5J554-F1
#
_cell.length_a   1.000
_cell.length_b   1.000
_cell.length_c   1.000
_cell.angle_alpha   90.00
_cell.angle_beta   90.00
_cell.angle_gamma   90.00
#
_symmetry.space_group_name_H-M   'P 1'
#
loop_
_entity.id
_entity.type
_entity.pdbx_description
1 polymer ?
#
loop_
_entity_poly.entity_id
_entity_poly.type
_entity_poly.pdbx_seq_one_letter_code
_entity_poly.pdbx_strand_id
1 'polypeptide(L)'
;MSYKPATSTWAPRACALLACAVLSCCFLSAATAWASPGVAGSLAAAAAAELAKKVTAPSAILMEATTGRVLWEKNADVARPIASVVKIMTLTLVMEALEAHRISLNDMVIASEHVASMGGSQIWLEPGESMAVSELLRAVAIESANDAAVALAEHVAGSEAAFVAMMNEKARDLGCANTRFVNATGLPESTADGDCASSARDVAIMSRELLRYPGIHEWLTIWIGYVRDGKNMLTNTNRLIRFYPGADGLKTGYTDRARYCLSATAVRNNVRVIGVVLGVSTSSVRFAEASTLLDYGFKMCEAQTLARAGQELGRVRVVRGVDTSVNVTIAHDLSVVTLRGEGGKIEARIALPQQLEAPIEQGRPLGKMVALLDGVEVAQVDVIAAQTVPRAPWLRLISRHTREYIRSHFLFAPH
;
A
#
# COMPACT_ATOMS: atom_id res chain seq x y z
N MET A 1 -51.73 75.56 -5.14
CA MET A 1 -52.99 75.18 -4.45
C MET A 1 -52.82 73.75 -3.98
N SER A 2 -52.46 73.52 -2.71
CA SER A 2 -53.40 73.36 -1.56
C SER A 2 -54.28 72.12 -1.76
N TYR A 3 -54.47 71.18 -0.84
CA TYR A 3 -54.05 70.99 0.55
C TYR A 3 -54.36 69.50 0.88
N LYS A 4 -53.66 68.96 1.88
CA LYS A 4 -53.74 67.67 2.61
C LYS A 4 -55.15 67.35 3.22
N PRO A 5 -55.39 66.29 4.07
CA PRO A 5 -54.65 65.03 4.44
C PRO A 5 -55.52 63.75 4.80
N ALA A 6 -54.81 62.68 5.24
CA ALA A 6 -55.12 61.66 6.29
C ALA A 6 -56.20 60.57 6.02
N THR A 7 -55.96 59.27 6.29
CA THR A 7 -55.90 58.70 7.65
C THR A 7 -55.42 57.22 7.70
N SER A 8 -54.51 56.97 8.65
CA SER A 8 -54.45 55.88 9.65
C SER A 8 -54.66 54.38 9.33
N THR A 9 -53.59 53.64 9.62
CA THR A 9 -53.42 52.26 10.16
C THR A 9 -54.59 51.60 10.88
N TRP A 10 -54.82 50.29 10.67
CA TRP A 10 -55.06 49.22 11.68
C TRP A 10 -54.83 47.83 11.03
N ALA A 11 -54.14 46.92 11.73
CA ALA A 11 -53.71 45.56 11.34
C ALA A 11 -54.88 44.53 11.45
N PRO A 12 -54.73 43.17 11.47
CA PRO A 12 -53.57 42.26 11.29
C PRO A 12 -53.83 40.93 10.50
N ARG A 13 -52.75 40.15 10.32
CA ARG A 13 -52.63 38.66 10.29
C ARG A 13 -53.65 37.82 9.50
N ALA A 14 -53.15 37.09 8.49
CA ALA A 14 -53.74 35.85 8.01
C ALA A 14 -52.68 34.74 7.89
N CYS A 15 -52.88 33.68 8.66
CA CYS A 15 -52.27 32.36 8.49
C CYS A 15 -52.69 31.75 7.14
N ALA A 16 -51.76 31.12 6.43
CA ALA A 16 -52.04 30.12 5.38
C ALA A 16 -51.03 28.99 5.58
N LEU A 17 -51.44 27.89 6.20
CA LEU A 17 -52.10 26.71 5.61
C LEU A 17 -51.09 25.73 4.99
N LEU A 18 -51.00 24.60 5.68
CA LEU A 18 -50.42 23.32 5.29
C LEU A 18 -50.83 22.90 3.88
N ALA A 19 -49.84 22.45 3.10
CA ALA A 19 -50.06 21.53 1.99
C ALA A 19 -49.18 20.30 2.20
N CYS A 20 -49.80 19.21 2.65
CA CYS A 20 -49.23 17.86 2.63
C CYS A 20 -49.07 17.41 1.17
N ALA A 21 -47.84 17.23 0.70
CA ALA A 21 -47.57 16.51 -0.53
C ALA A 21 -47.42 15.01 -0.22
N VAL A 22 -48.46 14.24 -0.56
CA VAL A 22 -48.41 12.79 -0.67
C VAL A 22 -47.56 12.44 -1.89
N LEU A 23 -46.36 11.90 -1.68
CA LEU A 23 -45.56 11.29 -2.74
C LEU A 23 -45.73 9.77 -2.67
N SER A 24 -46.35 9.28 -3.73
CA SER A 24 -46.75 7.91 -3.98
C SER A 24 -45.58 6.92 -3.89
N CYS A 25 -45.73 5.90 -3.05
CA CYS A 25 -44.86 4.72 -3.02
C CYS A 25 -45.04 3.91 -4.31
N CYS A 26 -44.18 4.11 -5.30
CA CYS A 26 -43.95 3.11 -6.33
C CYS A 26 -43.11 1.98 -5.73
N PHE A 27 -43.77 0.91 -5.30
CA PHE A 27 -43.12 -0.38 -5.06
C PHE A 27 -42.64 -0.94 -6.41
N LEU A 28 -41.39 -0.66 -6.77
CA LEU A 28 -40.67 -1.51 -7.70
C LEU A 28 -40.22 -2.73 -6.92
N SER A 29 -40.92 -3.84 -7.11
CA SER A 29 -40.49 -5.18 -6.70
C SER A 29 -39.22 -5.53 -7.48
N ALA A 30 -38.07 -5.06 -7.02
CA ALA A 30 -36.80 -5.64 -7.39
C ALA A 30 -36.81 -7.05 -6.79
N ALA A 31 -37.13 -8.04 -7.63
CA ALA A 31 -36.83 -9.43 -7.33
C ALA A 31 -35.32 -9.51 -7.14
N THR A 32 -34.88 -9.37 -5.90
CA THR A 32 -33.55 -9.79 -5.50
C THR A 32 -33.55 -11.29 -5.75
N ALA A 33 -32.90 -11.71 -6.83
CA ALA A 33 -32.55 -13.11 -6.97
C ALA A 33 -31.53 -13.37 -5.86
N TRP A 34 -32.00 -13.94 -4.75
CA TRP A 34 -31.13 -14.47 -3.72
C TRP A 34 -30.40 -15.63 -4.39
N ALA A 35 -29.20 -15.36 -4.92
CA ALA A 35 -28.34 -16.42 -5.42
C ALA A 35 -28.06 -17.34 -4.22
N SER A 36 -28.59 -18.56 -4.28
CA SER A 36 -28.38 -19.55 -3.23
C SER A 36 -26.88 -19.72 -3.00
N PRO A 37 -26.40 -19.70 -1.73
CA PRO A 37 -24.97 -19.81 -1.40
C PRO A 37 -24.25 -20.97 -2.08
N GLY A 38 -24.96 -22.06 -2.38
CA GLY A 38 -24.43 -23.25 -3.06
C GLY A 38 -24.00 -23.04 -4.52
N VAL A 39 -24.58 -22.09 -5.26
CA VAL A 39 -24.22 -21.85 -6.67
C VAL A 39 -22.91 -21.08 -6.78
N ALA A 40 -22.72 -20.05 -5.94
CA ALA A 40 -21.49 -19.27 -5.87
C ALA A 40 -20.27 -20.12 -5.44
N GLY A 41 -20.46 -21.03 -4.48
CA GLY A 41 -19.42 -21.98 -4.06
C GLY A 41 -19.01 -22.95 -5.18
N SER A 42 -19.94 -23.41 -6.01
CA SER A 42 -19.63 -24.34 -7.13
C SER A 42 -18.84 -23.66 -8.27
N LEU A 43 -19.10 -22.38 -8.54
CA LEU A 43 -18.41 -21.61 -9.58
C LEU A 43 -16.97 -21.27 -9.18
N ALA A 44 -16.74 -20.91 -7.92
CA ALA A 44 -15.39 -20.66 -7.39
C ALA A 44 -14.53 -21.94 -7.44
N ALA A 45 -15.09 -23.08 -7.08
CA ALA A 45 -14.42 -24.38 -7.14
C ALA A 45 -14.07 -24.78 -8.59
N ALA A 46 -14.99 -24.60 -9.54
CA ALA A 46 -14.72 -24.86 -10.96
C ALA A 46 -13.63 -23.95 -11.53
N ALA A 47 -13.66 -22.65 -11.19
CA ALA A 47 -12.65 -21.69 -11.64
C ALA A 47 -11.26 -22.01 -11.04
N ALA A 48 -11.20 -22.46 -9.78
CA ALA A 48 -9.96 -22.91 -9.15
C ALA A 48 -9.40 -24.19 -9.81
N ALA A 49 -10.27 -25.13 -10.20
CA ALA A 49 -9.86 -26.34 -10.93
C ALA A 49 -9.30 -26.01 -12.32
N GLU A 50 -9.90 -25.06 -13.04
CA GLU A 50 -9.37 -24.57 -14.32
C GLU A 50 -8.04 -23.84 -14.15
N LEU A 51 -7.85 -23.07 -13.07
CA LEU A 51 -6.58 -22.44 -12.74
C LEU A 51 -5.48 -23.49 -12.50
N ALA A 52 -5.80 -24.56 -11.77
CA ALA A 52 -4.86 -25.64 -11.49
C ALA A 52 -4.34 -26.36 -12.75
N LYS A 53 -5.13 -26.39 -13.83
CA LYS A 53 -4.70 -26.92 -15.14
C LYS A 53 -3.71 -26.00 -15.86
N LYS A 54 -3.76 -24.69 -15.60
CA LYS A 54 -2.93 -23.67 -16.26
C LYS A 54 -1.63 -23.37 -15.52
N VAL A 55 -1.59 -23.60 -14.21
CA VAL A 55 -0.42 -23.34 -13.36
C VAL A 55 0.38 -24.63 -13.16
N THR A 56 1.37 -24.83 -14.02
CA THR A 56 2.24 -26.01 -14.02
C THR A 56 3.39 -25.90 -13.01
N ALA A 57 3.65 -24.70 -12.46
CA ALA A 57 4.67 -24.48 -11.42
C ALA A 57 4.65 -25.56 -10.32
N PRO A 58 5.83 -26.09 -9.94
CA PRO A 58 5.96 -27.01 -8.80
C PRO A 58 5.37 -26.48 -7.49
N SER A 59 5.53 -25.18 -7.22
CA SER A 59 4.88 -24.47 -6.11
C SER A 59 4.39 -23.09 -6.57
N ALA A 60 3.21 -22.71 -6.13
CA ALA A 60 2.62 -21.41 -6.44
C ALA A 60 1.60 -20.96 -5.39
N ILE A 61 1.41 -19.65 -5.26
CA ILE A 61 0.38 -19.04 -4.42
C ILE A 61 -0.11 -17.74 -5.04
N LEU A 62 -1.38 -17.42 -4.78
CA LEU A 62 -1.99 -16.13 -5.07
C LEU A 62 -2.60 -15.57 -3.79
N MET A 63 -2.23 -14.34 -3.45
CA MET A 63 -2.62 -13.64 -2.24
C MET A 63 -3.20 -12.26 -2.58
N GLU A 64 -4.28 -11.86 -1.91
CA GLU A 64 -4.69 -10.45 -1.84
C GLU A 64 -3.85 -9.75 -0.77
N ALA A 65 -3.17 -8.67 -1.14
CA ALA A 65 -2.08 -8.12 -0.36
C ALA A 65 -2.54 -7.35 0.89
N THR A 66 -3.73 -6.73 0.87
CA THR A 66 -4.18 -5.88 1.99
C THR A 66 -4.52 -6.74 3.20
N THR A 67 -5.35 -7.76 2.99
CA THR A 67 -5.83 -8.68 4.01
C THR A 67 -4.86 -9.84 4.27
N GLY A 68 -3.96 -10.14 3.32
CA GLY A 68 -3.12 -11.34 3.36
C GLY A 68 -3.89 -12.62 3.02
N ARG A 69 -5.14 -12.50 2.54
CA ARG A 69 -5.98 -13.64 2.23
C ARG A 69 -5.43 -14.40 1.03
N VAL A 70 -5.29 -15.72 1.20
CA VAL A 70 -4.92 -16.61 0.10
C VAL A 70 -6.14 -16.90 -0.76
N LEU A 71 -6.02 -16.65 -2.06
CA LEU A 71 -7.08 -16.85 -3.05
C LEU A 71 -6.95 -18.21 -3.74
N TRP A 72 -5.72 -18.68 -3.90
CA TRP A 72 -5.40 -19.98 -4.49
C TRP A 72 -3.97 -20.39 -4.14
N GLU A 73 -3.71 -21.68 -4.01
CA GLU A 73 -2.37 -22.21 -3.72
C GLU A 73 -2.14 -23.62 -4.25
N LYS A 74 -0.86 -23.95 -4.49
CA LYS A 74 -0.39 -25.28 -4.89
C LYS A 74 0.98 -25.52 -4.27
N ASN A 75 1.09 -26.53 -3.41
CA ASN A 75 2.34 -26.86 -2.70
C ASN A 75 3.01 -25.62 -2.09
N ALA A 76 2.21 -24.71 -1.54
CA ALA A 76 2.68 -23.36 -1.19
C ALA A 76 3.64 -23.35 -0.01
N ASP A 77 3.61 -24.38 0.83
CA ASP A 77 4.48 -24.54 2.00
C ASP A 77 5.73 -25.39 1.72
N VAL A 78 5.90 -25.92 0.50
CA VAL A 78 7.07 -26.71 0.13
C VAL A 78 8.27 -25.78 -0.12
N ALA A 79 9.30 -25.89 0.73
CA ALA A 79 10.54 -25.15 0.55
C ALA A 79 11.29 -25.58 -0.72
N ARG A 80 11.79 -24.60 -1.47
CA ARG A 80 12.57 -24.78 -2.71
C ARG A 80 13.65 -23.72 -2.82
N PRO A 81 14.74 -23.95 -3.57
CA PRO A 81 15.64 -22.87 -3.95
C PRO A 81 14.88 -21.79 -4.70
N ILE A 82 15.05 -20.53 -4.30
CA ILE A 82 14.29 -19.39 -4.86
C ILE A 82 15.16 -18.41 -5.67
N ALA A 83 16.46 -18.69 -5.80
CA ALA A 83 17.41 -17.84 -6.53
C ALA A 83 17.30 -16.36 -6.10
N SER A 84 17.43 -15.42 -7.04
CA SER A 84 17.37 -13.97 -6.77
C SER A 84 16.05 -13.45 -6.17
N VAL A 85 15.01 -14.28 -6.00
CA VAL A 85 13.83 -13.89 -5.21
C VAL A 85 14.21 -13.62 -3.74
N VAL A 86 15.34 -14.16 -3.26
CA VAL A 86 15.97 -13.81 -1.96
C VAL A 86 16.07 -12.30 -1.75
N LYS A 87 16.34 -11.53 -2.82
CA LYS A 87 16.53 -10.08 -2.74
C LYS A 87 15.28 -9.33 -2.31
N ILE A 88 14.10 -9.97 -2.25
CA ILE A 88 12.93 -9.37 -1.59
C ILE A 88 13.23 -9.11 -0.12
N MET A 89 13.84 -10.06 0.59
CA MET A 89 14.25 -9.88 1.98
C MET A 89 15.40 -8.87 2.10
N THR A 90 16.38 -8.93 1.18
CA THR A 90 17.48 -7.95 1.13
C THR A 90 16.95 -6.52 1.00
N LEU A 91 16.05 -6.27 0.05
CA LEU A 91 15.42 -4.96 -0.14
C LEU A 91 14.57 -4.58 1.08
N THR A 92 13.87 -5.53 1.72
CA THR A 92 13.07 -5.27 2.92
C THR A 92 13.93 -4.68 4.04
N LEU A 93 15.06 -5.33 4.38
CA LEU A 93 15.94 -4.86 5.44
C LEU A 93 16.62 -3.51 5.12
N VAL A 94 16.91 -3.25 3.84
CA VAL A 94 17.45 -1.95 3.40
C VAL A 94 16.39 -0.86 3.54
N MET A 95 15.14 -1.13 3.14
CA MET A 95 14.03 -0.19 3.30
C MET A 95 13.72 0.09 4.78
N GLU A 96 13.81 -0.92 5.65
CA GLU A 96 13.72 -0.75 7.11
C GLU A 96 14.83 0.14 7.67
N ALA A 97 16.07 -0.04 7.19
CA ALA A 97 17.19 0.80 7.62
C ALA A 97 17.02 2.26 7.19
N LEU A 98 16.46 2.50 5.99
CA LEU A 98 16.12 3.84 5.49
C LEU A 98 14.97 4.48 6.29
N GLU A 99 13.88 3.74 6.54
CA GLU A 99 12.74 4.23 7.32
C GLU A 99 13.16 4.56 8.76
N ALA A 100 14.03 3.75 9.35
CA ALA A 100 14.59 3.98 10.68
C ALA A 100 15.71 5.04 10.72
N HIS A 101 16.01 5.70 9.60
CA HIS A 101 17.09 6.69 9.47
C HIS A 101 18.48 6.18 9.91
N ARG A 102 18.73 4.86 9.83
CA ARG A 102 20.04 4.26 10.11
C ARG A 102 21.01 4.43 8.94
N ILE A 103 20.47 4.55 7.73
CA ILE A 103 21.19 4.90 6.50
C ILE A 103 20.36 5.93 5.72
N SER A 104 20.96 6.57 4.74
CA SER A 104 20.36 7.54 3.82
C SER A 104 20.58 7.11 2.37
N LEU A 105 19.69 7.55 1.46
CA LEU A 105 19.81 7.30 0.03
C LEU A 105 21.08 7.89 -0.61
N ASN A 106 21.67 8.89 0.06
CA ASN A 106 22.88 9.60 -0.37
C ASN A 106 24.15 9.04 0.31
N ASP A 107 24.02 8.05 1.18
CA ASP A 107 25.20 7.44 1.79
C ASP A 107 26.03 6.75 0.71
N MET A 108 27.33 6.99 0.77
CA MET A 108 28.30 6.43 -0.16
C MET A 108 28.82 5.11 0.39
N VAL A 109 28.56 4.03 -0.35
CA VAL A 109 28.98 2.67 -0.01
C VAL A 109 30.24 2.33 -0.79
N ILE A 110 31.28 1.91 -0.07
CA ILE A 110 32.56 1.50 -0.67
C ILE A 110 32.52 -0.01 -0.90
N ALA A 111 32.74 -0.44 -2.13
CA ALA A 111 32.79 -1.85 -2.49
C ALA A 111 34.04 -2.53 -1.91
N SER A 112 33.83 -3.62 -1.18
CA SER A 112 34.90 -4.48 -0.67
C SER A 112 35.42 -5.43 -1.76
N GLU A 113 36.53 -6.13 -1.48
CA GLU A 113 36.99 -7.22 -2.35
C GLU A 113 35.95 -8.34 -2.46
N HIS A 114 35.20 -8.61 -1.39
CA HIS A 114 34.10 -9.58 -1.39
C HIS A 114 33.00 -9.17 -2.37
N VAL A 115 32.56 -7.90 -2.31
CA VAL A 115 31.59 -7.33 -3.27
C VAL A 115 32.06 -7.46 -4.72
N ALA A 116 33.33 -7.15 -4.99
CA ALA A 116 33.90 -7.25 -6.34
C ALA A 116 34.05 -8.70 -6.82
N SER A 117 34.19 -9.65 -5.89
CA SER A 117 34.33 -11.09 -6.21
C SER A 117 33.02 -11.75 -6.62
N MET A 118 31.89 -11.05 -6.49
CA MET A 118 30.59 -11.63 -6.81
C MET A 118 30.51 -12.10 -8.27
N GLY A 119 29.62 -13.07 -8.52
CA GLY A 119 29.29 -13.55 -9.86
C GLY A 119 27.82 -13.31 -10.22
N GLY A 120 27.39 -13.78 -11.39
CA GLY A 120 25.98 -13.72 -11.83
C GLY A 120 25.57 -12.36 -12.39
N SER A 121 24.32 -11.92 -12.13
CA SER A 121 23.87 -10.58 -12.51
C SER A 121 24.60 -9.53 -11.66
N GLN A 122 25.25 -8.56 -12.28
CA GLN A 122 26.14 -7.60 -11.61
C GLN A 122 26.16 -6.27 -12.35
N ILE A 123 26.61 -5.23 -11.64
CA ILE A 123 27.02 -3.96 -12.24
C ILE A 123 28.55 -3.82 -12.31
N TRP A 124 29.29 -4.84 -11.87
CA TRP A 124 30.75 -4.93 -11.87
C TRP A 124 31.40 -3.83 -11.04
N LEU A 125 31.04 -3.76 -9.74
CA LEU A 125 31.71 -2.88 -8.79
C LEU A 125 33.19 -3.26 -8.62
N GLU A 126 34.09 -2.28 -8.68
CA GLU A 126 35.52 -2.48 -8.42
C GLU A 126 35.85 -2.29 -6.93
N PRO A 127 36.87 -2.98 -6.37
CA PRO A 127 37.29 -2.74 -4.98
C PRO A 127 37.65 -1.27 -4.75
N GLY A 128 37.07 -0.66 -3.73
CA GLY A 128 37.25 0.76 -3.42
C GLY A 128 36.35 1.72 -4.23
N GLU A 129 35.61 1.23 -5.23
CA GLU A 129 34.59 2.01 -5.91
C GLU A 129 33.51 2.44 -4.89
N SER A 130 33.07 3.70 -4.99
CA SER A 130 32.08 4.28 -4.10
C SER A 130 30.81 4.59 -4.86
N MET A 131 29.66 4.09 -4.38
CA MET A 131 28.36 4.25 -5.03
C MET A 131 27.27 4.58 -4.01
N ALA A 132 26.35 5.47 -4.38
CA ALA A 132 25.27 5.88 -3.48
C ALA A 132 24.28 4.72 -3.23
N VAL A 133 23.72 4.63 -2.02
CA VAL A 133 22.67 3.66 -1.65
C VAL A 133 21.52 3.64 -2.67
N SER A 134 21.10 4.82 -3.16
CA SER A 134 20.04 4.94 -4.17
C SER A 134 20.38 4.30 -5.52
N GLU A 135 21.64 4.32 -5.95
CA GLU A 135 22.09 3.64 -7.18
C GLU A 135 22.22 2.14 -6.98
N LEU A 136 22.69 1.70 -5.81
CA LEU A 136 22.75 0.28 -5.46
C LEU A 136 21.34 -0.33 -5.37
N LEU A 137 20.38 0.35 -4.73
CA LEU A 137 18.97 -0.06 -4.71
C LEU A 137 18.41 -0.20 -6.12
N ARG A 138 18.70 0.77 -7.00
CA ARG A 138 18.31 0.74 -8.40
C ARG A 138 18.89 -0.49 -9.10
N ALA A 139 20.17 -0.80 -8.90
CA ALA A 139 20.83 -1.97 -9.49
C ALA A 139 20.23 -3.30 -9.00
N VAL A 140 19.93 -3.41 -7.70
CA VAL A 140 19.30 -4.61 -7.10
C VAL A 140 17.87 -4.80 -7.62
N ALA A 141 17.08 -3.71 -7.69
CA ALA A 141 15.68 -3.76 -8.10
C ALA A 141 15.53 -4.07 -9.60
N ILE A 142 16.33 -3.44 -10.47
CA ILE A 142 16.20 -3.53 -11.93
C ILE A 142 16.95 -4.75 -12.48
N GLU A 143 18.28 -4.76 -12.32
CA GLU A 143 19.20 -5.75 -12.92
C GLU A 143 19.33 -7.02 -12.06
N SER A 144 18.85 -6.99 -10.82
CA SER A 144 19.11 -8.06 -9.85
C SER A 144 20.57 -8.20 -9.44
N ALA A 145 21.32 -7.09 -9.48
CA ALA A 145 22.77 -7.06 -9.26
C ALA A 145 23.17 -7.66 -7.89
N ASN A 146 24.07 -8.64 -7.91
CA ASN A 146 24.54 -9.40 -6.75
C ASN A 146 25.57 -8.61 -5.94
N ASP A 147 26.54 -8.02 -6.63
CA ASP A 147 27.52 -7.10 -6.05
C ASP A 147 26.84 -5.95 -5.31
N ALA A 148 25.84 -5.31 -5.90
CA ALA A 148 25.08 -4.24 -5.24
C ALA A 148 24.29 -4.73 -4.01
N ALA A 149 23.74 -5.96 -4.06
CA ALA A 149 23.02 -6.54 -2.94
C ALA A 149 23.96 -6.83 -1.75
N VAL A 150 25.17 -7.35 -2.01
CA VAL A 150 26.18 -7.59 -0.98
C VAL A 150 26.72 -6.26 -0.44
N ALA A 151 26.96 -5.26 -1.29
CA ALA A 151 27.41 -3.94 -0.85
C ALA A 151 26.40 -3.28 0.12
N LEU A 152 25.11 -3.35 -0.20
CA LEU A 152 24.04 -2.89 0.71
C LEU A 152 23.99 -3.70 2.00
N ALA A 153 24.17 -5.03 1.92
CA ALA A 153 24.17 -5.90 3.09
C ALA A 153 25.33 -5.56 4.05
N GLU A 154 26.55 -5.41 3.52
CA GLU A 154 27.72 -4.98 4.29
C GLU A 154 27.53 -3.59 4.88
N HIS A 155 26.95 -2.66 4.13
CA HIS A 155 26.69 -1.30 4.62
C HIS A 155 25.68 -1.27 5.78
N VAL A 156 24.61 -2.07 5.69
CA VAL A 156 23.55 -2.10 6.72
C VAL A 156 23.96 -2.83 7.99
N ALA A 157 24.73 -3.92 7.87
CA ALA A 157 25.01 -4.84 8.98
C ALA A 157 26.49 -4.96 9.35
N GLY A 158 27.39 -4.27 8.64
CA GLY A 158 28.85 -4.35 8.78
C GLY A 158 29.48 -5.58 8.09
N SER A 159 28.71 -6.62 7.78
CA SER A 159 29.15 -7.79 7.00
C SER A 159 27.95 -8.52 6.41
N GLU A 160 28.14 -9.28 5.32
CA GLU A 160 27.08 -10.13 4.77
C GLU A 160 26.62 -11.20 5.77
N ALA A 161 27.52 -11.79 6.57
CA ALA A 161 27.16 -12.79 7.56
C ALA A 161 26.19 -12.24 8.63
N ALA A 162 26.47 -11.03 9.14
CA ALA A 162 25.57 -10.34 10.06
C ALA A 162 24.23 -10.00 9.39
N PHE A 163 24.26 -9.60 8.12
CA PHE A 163 23.04 -9.33 7.35
C PHE A 163 22.19 -10.61 7.16
N VAL A 164 22.80 -11.75 6.85
CA VAL A 164 22.11 -13.05 6.74
C VAL A 164 21.46 -13.46 8.06
N ALA A 165 22.10 -13.17 9.21
CA ALA A 165 21.48 -13.37 10.51
C ALA A 165 20.20 -12.52 10.66
N MET A 166 20.25 -11.24 10.28
CA MET A 166 19.08 -10.35 10.25
C MET A 166 17.99 -10.86 9.29
N MET A 167 18.36 -11.35 8.11
CA MET A 167 17.39 -11.91 7.15
C MET A 167 16.61 -13.09 7.73
N ASN A 168 17.31 -14.00 8.42
CA ASN A 168 16.69 -15.15 9.06
C ASN A 168 15.88 -14.76 10.31
N GLU A 169 16.29 -13.72 11.04
CA GLU A 169 15.51 -13.16 12.15
C GLU A 169 14.20 -12.54 11.64
N LYS A 170 14.28 -11.67 10.64
CA LYS A 170 13.09 -11.08 10.02
C LYS A 170 12.16 -12.14 9.44
N ALA A 171 12.70 -13.21 8.83
CA ALA A 171 11.88 -14.32 8.37
C ALA A 171 11.07 -14.98 9.51
N ARG A 172 11.69 -15.19 10.69
CA ARG A 172 10.98 -15.71 11.87
C ARG A 172 9.91 -14.74 12.37
N ASP A 173 10.21 -13.45 12.42
CA ASP A 173 9.27 -12.42 12.87
C ASP A 173 8.04 -12.32 11.96
N LEU A 174 8.23 -12.55 10.66
CA LEU A 174 7.16 -12.61 9.68
C LEU A 174 6.40 -13.94 9.67
N GLY A 175 6.83 -14.93 10.46
CA GLY A 175 6.24 -16.27 10.48
C GLY A 175 6.57 -17.13 9.25
N CYS A 176 7.65 -16.82 8.53
CA CYS A 176 8.12 -17.58 7.36
C CYS A 176 8.82 -18.88 7.79
N ALA A 177 8.01 -19.88 8.17
CA ALA A 177 8.47 -21.13 8.77
C ALA A 177 9.28 -22.04 7.81
N ASN A 178 9.18 -21.83 6.51
CA ASN A 178 9.78 -22.65 5.47
C ASN A 178 10.90 -21.92 4.71
N THR A 179 11.53 -20.93 5.38
CA THR A 179 12.53 -20.04 4.79
C THR A 179 13.86 -20.10 5.53
N ARG A 180 14.94 -20.16 4.75
CA ARG A 180 16.31 -20.07 5.25
C ARG A 180 17.20 -19.36 4.23
N PHE A 181 17.90 -18.34 4.71
CA PHE A 181 18.89 -17.59 3.93
C PHE A 181 20.30 -17.98 4.35
N VAL A 182 21.19 -18.09 3.36
CA VAL A 182 22.64 -18.31 3.53
C VAL A 182 23.49 -17.17 2.99
N ASN A 183 22.93 -16.34 2.10
CA ASN A 183 23.56 -15.17 1.51
C ASN A 183 22.48 -14.12 1.15
N ALA A 184 22.91 -12.90 0.80
CA ALA A 184 22.01 -11.80 0.47
C ALA A 184 21.53 -11.81 -1.00
N THR A 185 21.99 -12.77 -1.80
CA THR A 185 21.86 -12.72 -3.27
C THR A 185 20.96 -13.83 -3.83
N GLY A 186 20.91 -14.99 -3.18
CA GLY A 186 20.32 -16.22 -3.70
C GLY A 186 21.20 -16.93 -4.73
N LEU A 187 22.50 -16.65 -4.78
CA LEU A 187 23.44 -17.48 -5.52
C LEU A 187 23.53 -18.88 -4.90
N PRO A 188 23.72 -19.94 -5.71
CA PRO A 188 23.92 -21.29 -5.18
C PRO A 188 25.20 -21.37 -4.34
N GLU A 189 25.09 -22.01 -3.18
CA GLU A 189 26.23 -22.26 -2.31
C GLU A 189 26.71 -23.70 -2.48
N SER A 190 28.01 -23.90 -2.25
CA SER A 190 28.63 -25.24 -2.15
C SER A 190 28.80 -25.69 -0.69
N THR A 191 28.27 -24.92 0.26
CA THR A 191 28.33 -25.21 1.69
C THR A 191 27.39 -26.36 2.07
N ALA A 192 27.62 -26.98 3.25
CA ALA A 192 26.75 -28.03 3.79
C ALA A 192 25.29 -27.57 3.98
N ASP A 193 25.12 -26.26 4.10
CA ASP A 193 23.87 -25.55 4.32
C ASP A 193 23.00 -25.43 3.06
N GLY A 194 23.55 -25.67 1.87
CA GLY A 194 22.84 -25.59 0.59
C GLY A 194 22.41 -24.18 0.18
N ASP A 195 21.60 -24.09 -0.87
CA ASP A 195 21.09 -22.82 -1.41
C ASP A 195 20.10 -22.14 -0.45
N CYS A 196 19.96 -20.81 -0.57
CA CYS A 196 18.82 -20.10 0.00
C CYS A 196 17.50 -20.75 -0.46
N ALA A 197 16.62 -21.08 0.49
CA ALA A 197 15.36 -21.74 0.22
C ALA A 197 14.18 -21.03 0.90
N SER A 198 13.01 -21.08 0.25
CA SER A 198 11.77 -20.53 0.78
C SER A 198 10.57 -21.27 0.17
N SER A 199 9.39 -21.10 0.75
CA SER A 199 8.12 -21.60 0.21
C SER A 199 7.43 -20.51 -0.62
N ALA A 200 6.44 -20.88 -1.43
CA ALA A 200 5.67 -19.88 -2.18
C ALA A 200 4.89 -18.96 -1.22
N ARG A 201 4.36 -19.51 -0.12
CA ARG A 201 3.65 -18.75 0.92
C ARG A 201 4.57 -17.73 1.59
N ASP A 202 5.74 -18.16 2.01
CA ASP A 202 6.71 -17.28 2.68
C ASP A 202 7.19 -16.17 1.75
N VAL A 203 7.44 -16.48 0.47
CA VAL A 203 7.76 -15.46 -0.54
C VAL A 203 6.63 -14.44 -0.69
N ALA A 204 5.36 -14.86 -0.67
CA ALA A 204 4.23 -13.94 -0.73
C ALA A 204 4.14 -13.05 0.53
N ILE A 205 4.41 -13.61 1.71
CA ILE A 205 4.48 -12.86 2.98
C ILE A 205 5.61 -11.82 2.93
N MET A 206 6.82 -12.21 2.54
CA MET A 206 7.95 -11.28 2.39
C MET A 206 7.69 -10.20 1.32
N SER A 207 7.02 -10.57 0.23
CA SER A 207 6.62 -9.61 -0.81
C SER A 207 5.63 -8.59 -0.26
N ARG A 208 4.65 -9.03 0.54
CA ARG A 208 3.68 -8.15 1.20
C ARG A 208 4.36 -7.22 2.19
N GLU A 209 5.37 -7.69 2.93
CA GLU A 209 6.15 -6.85 3.84
C GLU A 209 6.94 -5.77 3.08
N LEU A 210 7.66 -6.13 2.01
CA LEU A 210 8.38 -5.15 1.17
C LEU A 210 7.45 -4.06 0.62
N LEU A 211 6.21 -4.43 0.26
CA LEU A 211 5.22 -3.50 -0.29
C LEU A 211 4.64 -2.51 0.74
N ARG A 212 4.96 -2.65 2.03
CA ARG A 212 4.63 -1.63 3.04
C ARG A 212 5.49 -0.38 2.91
N TYR A 213 6.62 -0.45 2.20
CA TYR A 213 7.53 0.66 1.96
C TYR A 213 7.24 1.28 0.59
N PRO A 214 6.36 2.30 0.47
CA PRO A 214 5.90 2.79 -0.83
C PRO A 214 7.03 3.32 -1.73
N GLY A 215 8.13 3.80 -1.13
CA GLY A 215 9.32 4.25 -1.85
C GLY A 215 9.96 3.17 -2.73
N ILE A 216 9.77 1.87 -2.43
CA ILE A 216 10.38 0.80 -3.24
C ILE A 216 9.91 0.80 -4.70
N HIS A 217 8.69 1.30 -4.96
CA HIS A 217 8.13 1.38 -6.31
C HIS A 217 8.86 2.37 -7.21
N GLU A 218 9.62 3.32 -6.63
CA GLU A 218 10.50 4.23 -7.39
C GLU A 218 11.48 3.44 -8.25
N TRP A 219 11.96 2.28 -7.78
CA TRP A 219 12.90 1.45 -8.52
C TRP A 219 12.24 0.26 -9.23
N LEU A 220 11.27 -0.41 -8.60
CA LEU A 220 10.66 -1.63 -9.14
C LEU A 220 9.92 -1.42 -10.47
N THR A 221 9.43 -0.20 -10.71
CA THR A 221 8.62 0.15 -11.89
C THR A 221 9.44 0.67 -13.07
N ILE A 222 10.75 0.86 -12.90
CA ILE A 222 11.65 1.33 -13.95
C ILE A 222 11.95 0.17 -14.92
N TRP A 223 11.63 0.35 -16.21
CA TRP A 223 11.96 -0.63 -17.25
C TRP A 223 13.44 -0.59 -17.66
N ILE A 224 13.96 0.61 -17.91
CA ILE A 224 15.37 0.87 -18.23
C ILE A 224 15.86 1.92 -17.25
N GLY A 225 16.87 1.56 -16.46
CA GLY A 225 17.52 2.45 -15.51
C GLY A 225 18.98 2.66 -15.89
N TYR A 226 19.65 3.54 -15.15
CA TYR A 226 21.08 3.75 -15.29
C TYR A 226 21.73 3.97 -13.93
N VAL A 227 23.00 3.60 -13.84
CA VAL A 227 23.91 3.95 -12.73
C VAL A 227 25.20 4.55 -13.30
N ARG A 228 26.04 5.13 -12.43
CA ARG A 228 27.31 5.78 -12.81
C ARG A 228 27.07 6.92 -13.80
N ASP A 229 26.16 7.83 -13.46
CA ASP A 229 25.82 9.00 -14.28
C ASP A 229 25.42 8.65 -15.72
N GLY A 230 24.72 7.54 -15.92
CA GLY A 230 24.24 7.13 -17.25
C GLY A 230 25.17 6.18 -18.01
N LYS A 231 26.36 5.87 -17.48
CA LYS A 231 27.35 5.03 -18.19
C LYS A 231 26.97 3.56 -18.22
N ASN A 232 26.24 3.08 -17.21
CA ASN A 232 25.86 1.68 -17.10
C ASN A 232 24.33 1.57 -17.16
N MET A 233 23.83 1.02 -18.27
CA MET A 233 22.41 0.77 -18.46
C MET A 233 21.99 -0.48 -17.71
N LEU A 234 20.80 -0.43 -17.09
CA LEU A 234 20.16 -1.53 -16.41
C LEU A 234 18.84 -1.88 -17.11
N THR A 235 18.53 -3.17 -17.22
CA THR A 235 17.25 -3.64 -17.79
C THR A 235 16.47 -4.45 -16.78
N ASN A 236 15.20 -4.10 -16.58
CA ASN A 236 14.39 -4.78 -15.58
C ASN A 236 14.17 -6.24 -15.95
N THR A 237 14.58 -7.13 -15.06
CA THR A 237 14.39 -8.58 -15.25
C THR A 237 12.93 -9.00 -15.26
N ASN A 238 12.03 -8.22 -14.64
CA ASN A 238 10.60 -8.46 -14.59
C ASN A 238 9.89 -7.81 -15.78
N ARG A 239 9.56 -8.62 -16.79
CA ARG A 239 8.87 -8.15 -18.00
C ARG A 239 7.42 -7.72 -17.74
N LEU A 240 6.79 -8.14 -16.64
CA LEU A 240 5.38 -7.81 -16.40
C LEU A 240 5.14 -6.32 -16.23
N ILE A 241 6.08 -5.57 -15.64
CA ILE A 241 5.92 -4.12 -15.44
C ILE A 241 5.71 -3.35 -16.77
N ARG A 242 6.16 -3.93 -17.89
CA ARG A 242 5.99 -3.34 -19.23
C ARG A 242 4.76 -3.87 -19.97
N PHE A 243 4.39 -5.13 -19.75
CA PHE A 243 3.43 -5.84 -20.61
C PHE A 243 2.15 -6.28 -19.91
N TYR A 244 2.07 -6.19 -18.57
CA TYR A 244 0.90 -6.56 -17.80
C TYR A 244 0.29 -5.31 -17.15
N PRO A 245 -0.94 -4.90 -17.50
CA PRO A 245 -1.56 -3.69 -16.95
C PRO A 245 -1.64 -3.74 -15.43
N GLY A 246 -1.13 -2.70 -14.77
CA GLY A 246 -1.12 -2.58 -13.31
C GLY A 246 0.00 -3.33 -12.60
N ALA A 247 0.89 -4.04 -13.30
CA ALA A 247 2.05 -4.66 -12.67
C ALA A 247 3.06 -3.63 -12.18
N ASP A 248 3.52 -3.78 -10.95
CA ASP A 248 4.40 -2.83 -10.27
C ASP A 248 5.54 -3.49 -9.47
N GLY A 249 5.84 -4.76 -9.77
CA GLY A 249 6.90 -5.55 -9.12
C GLY A 249 6.73 -7.07 -9.27
N LEU A 250 7.46 -7.90 -8.51
CA LEU A 250 8.54 -7.54 -7.59
C LEU A 250 9.88 -8.09 -8.06
N LYS A 251 10.03 -9.43 -8.13
CA LYS A 251 11.36 -10.03 -8.30
C LYS A 251 11.32 -11.35 -9.05
N THR A 252 12.17 -11.44 -10.06
CA THR A 252 12.48 -12.70 -10.74
C THR A 252 13.69 -13.40 -10.12
N GLY A 253 13.74 -14.72 -10.28
CA GLY A 253 14.91 -15.54 -9.93
C GLY A 253 15.16 -16.63 -10.97
N TYR A 254 16.44 -16.96 -11.18
CA TYR A 254 16.87 -18.12 -11.95
C TYR A 254 18.22 -18.63 -11.45
N THR A 255 18.30 -19.94 -11.23
CA THR A 255 19.53 -20.74 -11.20
C THR A 255 19.21 -22.12 -11.79
N ASP A 256 20.20 -22.93 -12.12
CA ASP A 256 19.94 -24.28 -12.63
C ASP A 256 19.20 -25.16 -11.60
N ARG A 257 19.46 -24.95 -10.30
CA ARG A 257 18.81 -25.65 -9.18
C ARG A 257 17.39 -25.13 -8.92
N ALA A 258 17.19 -23.81 -8.90
CA ALA A 258 15.89 -23.18 -8.63
C ALA A 258 14.93 -23.24 -9.83
N ARG A 259 15.48 -23.38 -11.05
CA ARG A 259 14.79 -23.08 -12.31
C ARG A 259 14.22 -21.65 -12.28
N TYR A 260 13.15 -21.37 -13.02
CA TYR A 260 12.61 -20.03 -13.13
C TYR A 260 11.59 -19.75 -12.02
N CYS A 261 11.83 -18.68 -11.25
CA CYS A 261 10.96 -18.20 -10.18
C CYS A 261 10.53 -16.75 -10.43
N LEU A 262 9.37 -16.38 -9.90
CA LEU A 262 8.85 -15.01 -9.93
C LEU A 262 7.89 -14.78 -8.76
N SER A 263 8.10 -13.68 -8.04
CA SER A 263 7.05 -13.01 -7.26
C SER A 263 6.61 -11.75 -8.00
N ALA A 264 5.34 -11.71 -8.40
CA ALA A 264 4.74 -10.61 -9.15
C ALA A 264 3.66 -9.93 -8.33
N THR A 265 3.53 -8.61 -8.50
CA THR A 265 2.44 -7.83 -7.93
C THR A 265 1.78 -7.00 -9.02
N ALA A 266 0.47 -6.79 -8.88
CA ALA A 266 -0.26 -5.81 -9.65
C ALA A 266 -1.38 -5.15 -8.83
N VAL A 267 -1.73 -3.92 -9.20
CA VAL A 267 -2.87 -3.18 -8.66
C VAL A 267 -3.85 -2.82 -9.78
N ARG A 268 -5.13 -3.10 -9.57
CA ARG A 268 -6.24 -2.63 -10.43
C ARG A 268 -7.45 -2.34 -9.55
N ASN A 269 -8.10 -1.20 -9.78
CA ASN A 269 -9.34 -0.82 -9.09
C ASN A 269 -9.25 -0.98 -7.56
N ASN A 270 -8.17 -0.48 -6.94
CA ASN A 270 -7.89 -0.57 -5.50
C ASN A 270 -7.76 -1.99 -4.92
N VAL A 271 -7.62 -3.01 -5.76
CA VAL A 271 -7.24 -4.38 -5.36
C VAL A 271 -5.77 -4.58 -5.69
N ARG A 272 -4.96 -5.04 -4.72
CA ARG A 272 -3.58 -5.47 -4.93
C ARG A 272 -3.48 -6.97 -4.76
N VAL A 273 -2.88 -7.65 -5.73
CA VAL A 273 -2.65 -9.11 -5.67
C VAL A 273 -1.17 -9.42 -5.85
N ILE A 274 -0.72 -10.48 -5.15
CA ILE A 274 0.64 -11.03 -5.21
C ILE A 274 0.53 -12.45 -5.73
N GLY A 275 1.16 -12.72 -6.87
CA GLY A 275 1.25 -14.05 -7.48
C GLY A 275 2.69 -14.55 -7.46
N VAL A 276 2.93 -15.69 -6.82
CA VAL A 276 4.24 -16.33 -6.75
C VAL A 276 4.23 -17.65 -7.50
N VAL A 277 5.23 -17.86 -8.36
CA VAL A 277 5.50 -19.12 -9.04
C VAL A 277 6.96 -19.52 -8.84
N LEU A 278 7.19 -20.75 -8.40
CA LEU A 278 8.52 -21.28 -8.11
C LEU A 278 8.81 -22.54 -8.94
N GLY A 279 9.93 -22.54 -9.65
CA GLY A 279 10.48 -23.74 -10.27
C GLY A 279 9.93 -24.11 -11.64
N VAL A 280 9.41 -23.16 -12.43
CA VAL A 280 8.92 -23.48 -13.78
C VAL A 280 10.08 -23.68 -14.77
N SER A 281 9.80 -24.37 -15.86
CA SER A 281 10.82 -24.84 -16.82
C SER A 281 11.45 -23.72 -17.67
N THR A 282 10.73 -22.63 -17.96
CA THR A 282 11.22 -21.56 -18.83
C THR A 282 10.86 -20.16 -18.32
N SER A 283 11.62 -19.16 -18.77
CA SER A 283 11.35 -17.75 -18.47
C SER A 283 10.01 -17.26 -19.02
N SER A 284 9.51 -17.79 -20.14
CA SER A 284 8.18 -17.41 -20.65
C SER A 284 7.06 -17.97 -19.78
N VAL A 285 7.20 -19.21 -19.30
CA VAL A 285 6.20 -19.86 -18.45
C VAL A 285 6.03 -19.10 -17.13
N ARG A 286 7.10 -18.61 -16.48
CA ARG A 286 6.93 -17.88 -15.20
C ARG A 286 6.07 -16.64 -15.35
N PHE A 287 6.20 -15.91 -16.46
CA PHE A 287 5.42 -14.70 -16.70
C PHE A 287 3.98 -15.01 -17.10
N ALA A 288 3.76 -16.06 -17.91
CA ALA A 288 2.43 -16.49 -18.30
C ALA A 288 1.61 -17.01 -17.10
N GLU A 289 2.22 -17.84 -16.25
CA GLU A 289 1.54 -18.39 -15.07
C GLU A 289 1.31 -17.33 -14.00
N ALA A 290 2.29 -16.45 -13.73
CA ALA A 290 2.07 -15.32 -12.83
C ALA A 290 0.95 -14.40 -13.33
N SER A 291 0.91 -14.07 -14.63
CA SER A 291 -0.18 -13.28 -15.20
C SER A 291 -1.54 -13.96 -15.03
N THR A 292 -1.58 -15.30 -15.20
CA THR A 292 -2.80 -16.09 -15.00
C THR A 292 -3.28 -16.05 -13.55
N LEU A 293 -2.36 -16.12 -12.57
CA LEU A 293 -2.67 -15.95 -11.14
C LEU A 293 -3.22 -14.55 -10.87
N LEU A 294 -2.55 -13.49 -11.35
CA LEU A 294 -2.98 -12.11 -11.13
C LEU A 294 -4.37 -11.85 -11.74
N ASP A 295 -4.62 -12.33 -12.96
CA ASP A 295 -5.93 -12.20 -13.62
C ASP A 295 -7.04 -12.94 -12.86
N TYR A 296 -6.74 -14.10 -12.28
CA TYR A 296 -7.67 -14.79 -11.40
C TYR A 296 -7.96 -13.98 -10.15
N GLY A 297 -6.95 -13.39 -9.52
CA GLY A 297 -7.11 -12.56 -8.33
C GLY A 297 -8.05 -11.37 -8.54
N PHE A 298 -7.89 -10.65 -9.65
CA PHE A 298 -8.78 -9.54 -10.01
C PHE A 298 -10.23 -9.97 -10.34
N LYS A 299 -10.44 -11.23 -10.73
CA LYS A 299 -11.79 -11.78 -10.90
C LYS A 299 -12.42 -12.14 -9.56
N MET A 300 -11.63 -12.61 -8.60
CA MET A 300 -12.13 -13.06 -7.30
C MET A 300 -12.36 -11.93 -6.31
N CYS A 301 -11.63 -10.82 -6.43
CA CYS A 301 -11.70 -9.70 -5.51
C CYS A 301 -12.43 -8.49 -6.11
N GLU A 302 -13.05 -7.70 -5.24
CA GLU A 302 -13.51 -6.36 -5.54
C GLU A 302 -13.21 -5.42 -4.37
N ALA A 303 -13.00 -4.14 -4.68
CA ALA A 303 -12.79 -3.11 -3.68
C ALA A 303 -13.99 -2.15 -3.69
N GLN A 304 -14.54 -1.89 -2.51
CA GLN A 304 -15.50 -0.81 -2.31
C GLN A 304 -14.78 0.39 -1.70
N THR A 305 -14.68 1.48 -2.46
CA THR A 305 -14.12 2.75 -1.97
C THR A 305 -15.15 3.48 -1.12
N LEU A 306 -14.82 3.70 0.15
CA LEU A 306 -15.65 4.39 1.13
C LEU A 306 -15.35 5.89 1.20
N ALA A 307 -14.10 6.27 0.95
CA ALA A 307 -13.68 7.66 0.85
C ALA A 307 -12.50 7.81 -0.11
N ARG A 308 -12.39 8.97 -0.78
CA ARG A 308 -11.29 9.27 -1.70
C ARG A 308 -10.29 10.23 -1.10
N ALA A 309 -9.02 10.12 -1.50
CA ALA A 309 -7.99 11.09 -1.16
C ALA A 309 -8.44 12.52 -1.50
N GLY A 310 -8.23 13.45 -0.57
CA GLY A 310 -8.64 14.85 -0.71
C GLY A 310 -10.13 15.11 -0.51
N GLN A 311 -10.97 14.09 -0.29
CA GLN A 311 -12.39 14.29 0.03
C GLN A 311 -12.53 15.09 1.33
N GLU A 312 -13.25 16.21 1.29
CA GLU A 312 -13.57 17.00 2.48
C GLU A 312 -14.61 16.27 3.35
N LEU A 313 -14.33 16.13 4.64
CA LEU A 313 -15.26 15.52 5.61
C LEU A 313 -15.97 16.56 6.49
N GLY A 314 -15.58 17.84 6.38
CA GLY A 314 -16.15 18.95 7.12
C GLY A 314 -15.10 19.84 7.77
N ARG A 315 -15.50 20.49 8.87
CA ARG A 315 -14.68 21.47 9.60
C ARG A 315 -14.58 21.11 11.08
N VAL A 316 -13.38 21.24 11.64
CA VAL A 316 -13.13 21.12 13.08
C VAL A 316 -12.84 22.50 13.65
N ARG A 317 -13.40 22.81 14.84
CA ARG A 317 -13.18 24.09 15.52
C ARG A 317 -11.71 24.24 15.90
N VAL A 318 -11.15 25.41 15.67
CA VAL A 318 -9.78 25.76 16.07
C VAL A 318 -9.82 26.89 17.09
N VAL A 319 -9.27 26.63 18.27
CA VAL A 319 -9.03 27.65 19.29
C VAL A 319 -7.65 28.26 19.10
N ARG A 320 -7.53 29.54 19.49
CA ARG A 320 -6.29 30.33 19.38
C ARG A 320 -5.70 30.47 17.96
N GLY A 321 -6.43 30.05 16.93
CA GLY A 321 -6.05 30.21 15.52
C GLY A 321 -6.41 31.58 14.94
N VAL A 322 -5.68 31.97 13.89
CA VAL A 322 -6.06 33.04 12.95
C VAL A 322 -7.46 32.78 12.42
N ASP A 323 -7.68 31.55 11.95
CA ASP A 323 -9.00 31.01 11.61
C ASP A 323 -9.60 30.27 12.81
N THR A 324 -10.93 30.21 12.85
CA THR A 324 -11.69 29.57 13.95
C THR A 324 -12.09 28.13 13.63
N SER A 325 -11.73 27.65 12.45
CA SER A 325 -11.93 26.27 12.00
C SER A 325 -10.89 25.89 10.97
N VAL A 326 -10.64 24.59 10.83
CA VAL A 326 -9.82 24.01 9.75
C VAL A 326 -10.69 23.00 8.98
N ASN A 327 -10.59 22.99 7.64
CA ASN A 327 -11.22 21.93 6.85
C ASN A 327 -10.40 20.66 7.05
N VAL A 328 -11.07 19.51 7.06
CA VAL A 328 -10.39 18.22 7.20
C VAL A 328 -10.68 17.36 5.98
N THR A 329 -9.64 16.70 5.49
CA THR A 329 -9.69 15.87 4.29
C THR A 329 -9.11 14.49 4.55
N ILE A 330 -9.39 13.56 3.65
CA ILE A 330 -8.85 12.21 3.68
C ILE A 330 -7.44 12.18 3.07
N ALA A 331 -6.46 11.55 3.73
CA ALA A 331 -5.09 11.48 3.23
C ALA A 331 -4.96 10.63 1.95
N HIS A 332 -5.59 9.45 1.94
CA HIS A 332 -5.51 8.47 0.84
C HIS A 332 -6.86 7.76 0.63
N ASP A 333 -7.07 7.11 -0.50
CA ASP A 333 -8.30 6.34 -0.72
C ASP A 333 -8.49 5.29 0.39
N LEU A 334 -9.66 5.31 1.04
CA LEU A 334 -10.09 4.26 1.96
C LEU A 334 -10.98 3.29 1.20
N SER A 335 -10.49 2.07 0.99
CA SER A 335 -11.24 1.01 0.33
C SER A 335 -11.23 -0.27 1.16
N VAL A 336 -12.31 -1.03 1.09
CA VAL A 336 -12.42 -2.37 1.68
C VAL A 336 -12.40 -3.39 0.55
N VAL A 337 -11.48 -4.35 0.62
CA VAL A 337 -11.39 -5.44 -0.34
C VAL A 337 -12.11 -6.67 0.21
N THR A 338 -13.01 -7.25 -0.59
CA THR A 338 -13.73 -8.48 -0.27
C THR A 338 -13.63 -9.47 -1.43
N LEU A 339 -13.98 -10.74 -1.20
CA LEU A 339 -14.24 -11.63 -2.32
C LEU A 339 -15.60 -11.32 -2.92
N ARG A 340 -15.68 -11.39 -4.24
CA ARG A 340 -16.94 -11.23 -4.96
C ARG A 340 -17.94 -12.26 -4.46
N GLY A 341 -19.11 -11.77 -4.06
CA GLY A 341 -20.22 -12.61 -3.61
C GLY A 341 -20.19 -13.01 -2.13
N GLU A 342 -19.16 -12.63 -1.35
CA GLU A 342 -19.18 -12.88 0.10
C GLU A 342 -20.11 -11.93 0.88
N GLY A 343 -20.52 -10.81 0.26
CA GLY A 343 -21.38 -9.83 0.92
C GLY A 343 -20.69 -9.17 2.11
N GLY A 344 -21.46 -8.88 3.15
CA GLY A 344 -20.99 -8.21 4.38
C GLY A 344 -21.43 -6.75 4.48
N LYS A 345 -21.75 -6.31 5.70
CA LYS A 345 -22.14 -4.92 5.95
C LYS A 345 -20.87 -4.10 6.16
N ILE A 346 -20.59 -3.22 5.20
CA ILE A 346 -19.47 -2.28 5.29
C ILE A 346 -19.95 -0.96 5.90
N GLU A 347 -19.33 -0.54 6.99
CA GLU A 347 -19.56 0.76 7.64
C GLU A 347 -18.26 1.56 7.67
N ALA A 348 -18.38 2.89 7.65
CA ALA A 348 -17.24 3.77 7.93
C ALA A 348 -17.54 4.65 9.14
N ARG A 349 -16.57 4.79 10.04
CA ARG A 349 -16.66 5.64 11.23
C ARG A 349 -15.50 6.63 11.24
N ILE A 350 -15.80 7.88 11.56
CA ILE A 350 -14.81 8.95 11.65
C ILE A 350 -14.61 9.31 13.13
N ALA A 351 -13.37 9.29 13.59
CA ALA A 351 -12.96 9.76 14.89
C ALA A 351 -12.15 11.05 14.72
N LEU A 352 -12.76 12.19 15.08
CA LEU A 352 -12.14 13.52 15.06
C LEU A 352 -12.30 14.20 16.43
N PRO A 353 -11.31 15.00 16.86
CA PRO A 353 -11.43 15.79 18.07
C PRO A 353 -12.48 16.89 17.90
N GLN A 354 -13.19 17.22 18.98
CA GLN A 354 -14.21 18.29 18.96
C GLN A 354 -13.60 19.68 18.73
N GLN A 355 -12.36 19.89 19.18
CA GLN A 355 -11.63 21.13 19.00
C GLN A 355 -10.12 20.86 18.88
N LEU A 356 -9.44 21.74 18.16
CA LEU A 356 -8.00 21.74 17.97
C LEU A 356 -7.41 23.07 18.46
N GLU A 357 -6.16 23.06 18.90
CA GLU A 357 -5.42 24.30 19.22
C GLU A 357 -4.41 24.61 18.12
N ALA A 358 -4.32 25.89 17.72
CA ALA A 358 -3.33 26.38 16.77
C ALA A 358 -1.92 26.51 17.39
N PRO A 359 -0.84 26.28 16.62
CA PRO A 359 -0.82 26.14 15.16
C PRO A 359 -1.19 24.73 14.65
N ILE A 360 -1.81 24.70 13.47
CA ILE A 360 -2.10 23.47 12.72
C ILE A 360 -1.42 23.62 11.36
N GLU A 361 -0.63 22.64 10.96
CA GLU A 361 -0.01 22.61 9.64
C GLU A 361 -0.89 21.79 8.68
N GLN A 362 -0.92 22.20 7.41
CA GLN A 362 -1.52 21.40 6.35
C GLN A 362 -0.91 20.00 6.33
N GLY A 363 -1.74 18.98 6.12
CA GLY A 363 -1.31 17.58 6.11
C GLY A 363 -1.13 16.96 7.49
N ARG A 364 -1.19 17.75 8.58
CA ARG A 364 -1.15 17.21 9.95
C ARG A 364 -2.28 16.20 10.16
N PRO A 365 -2.01 14.98 10.64
CA PRO A 365 -3.04 14.04 11.07
C PRO A 365 -3.84 14.62 12.24
N LEU A 366 -5.17 14.67 12.08
CA LEU A 366 -6.11 15.22 13.06
C LEU A 366 -7.02 14.14 13.66
N GLY A 367 -7.15 13.00 13.00
CA GLY A 367 -7.99 11.89 13.43
C GLY A 367 -7.93 10.75 12.42
N LYS A 368 -8.87 9.82 12.51
CA LYS A 368 -8.90 8.63 11.66
C LYS A 368 -10.30 8.31 11.16
N MET A 369 -10.38 7.78 9.95
CA MET A 369 -11.57 7.13 9.42
C MET A 369 -11.31 5.64 9.34
N VAL A 370 -12.18 4.86 9.97
CA VAL A 370 -12.06 3.40 10.11
C VAL A 370 -13.18 2.73 9.32
N ALA A 371 -12.83 1.74 8.51
CA ALA A 371 -13.75 0.88 7.81
C ALA A 371 -13.98 -0.40 8.61
N LEU A 372 -15.26 -0.74 8.81
CA LEU A 372 -15.71 -1.93 9.51
C LEU A 372 -16.40 -2.87 8.51
N LEU A 373 -16.02 -4.14 8.48
CA LEU A 373 -16.74 -5.21 7.81
C LEU A 373 -17.37 -6.09 8.89
N ASP A 374 -18.71 -6.14 8.92
CA ASP A 374 -19.47 -6.89 9.92
C ASP A 374 -19.06 -6.56 11.37
N GLY A 375 -18.72 -5.29 11.61
CA GLY A 375 -18.32 -4.77 12.91
C GLY A 375 -16.84 -4.93 13.26
N VAL A 376 -16.06 -5.61 12.42
CA VAL A 376 -14.60 -5.78 12.59
C VAL A 376 -13.85 -4.73 11.76
N GLU A 377 -12.88 -4.05 12.36
CA GLU A 377 -12.01 -3.12 11.64
C GLU A 377 -11.14 -3.85 10.62
N VAL A 378 -11.24 -3.43 9.36
CA VAL A 378 -10.53 -4.03 8.21
C VAL A 378 -9.62 -3.07 7.47
N ALA A 379 -9.86 -1.76 7.58
CA ALA A 379 -9.00 -0.73 7.00
C ALA A 379 -9.15 0.59 7.77
N GLN A 380 -8.14 1.45 7.71
CA GLN A 380 -8.18 2.79 8.28
C GLN A 380 -7.41 3.77 7.40
N VAL A 381 -7.76 5.05 7.49
CA VAL A 381 -7.00 6.13 6.87
C VAL A 381 -6.97 7.36 7.78
N ASP A 382 -5.87 8.11 7.72
CA ASP A 382 -5.75 9.37 8.43
C ASP A 382 -6.64 10.45 7.83
N VAL A 383 -7.27 11.20 8.72
CA VAL A 383 -7.98 12.45 8.40
C VAL A 383 -7.05 13.60 8.74
N ILE A 384 -6.70 14.40 7.74
CA ILE A 384 -5.65 15.41 7.81
C ILE A 384 -6.20 16.84 7.69
N ALA A 385 -5.42 17.81 8.15
CA ALA A 385 -5.73 19.23 7.95
C ALA A 385 -5.60 19.61 6.46
N ALA A 386 -6.66 20.17 5.87
CA ALA A 386 -6.63 20.58 4.46
C ALA A 386 -5.81 21.86 4.23
N GLN A 387 -5.61 22.67 5.28
CA GLN A 387 -4.85 23.91 5.25
C GLN A 387 -4.14 24.18 6.58
N THR A 388 -3.09 25.01 6.53
CA THR A 388 -2.41 25.53 7.72
C THR A 388 -3.27 26.59 8.41
N VAL A 389 -3.44 26.48 9.74
CA VAL A 389 -4.04 27.50 10.61
C VAL A 389 -2.99 28.00 11.60
N PRO A 390 -2.38 29.17 11.35
CA PRO A 390 -1.41 29.76 12.26
C PRO A 390 -2.05 30.18 13.59
N ARG A 391 -1.22 30.34 14.62
CA ARG A 391 -1.64 30.92 15.90
C ARG A 391 -2.02 32.39 15.70
N ALA A 392 -3.17 32.80 16.24
CA ALA A 392 -3.59 34.20 16.18
C ALA A 392 -2.71 35.08 17.08
N PRO A 393 -2.40 36.32 16.63
CA PRO A 393 -1.79 37.33 17.49
C PRO A 393 -2.65 37.64 18.72
N TRP A 394 -2.01 38.01 19.83
CA TRP A 394 -2.67 38.26 21.12
C TRP A 394 -3.80 39.31 21.05
N LEU A 395 -3.62 40.41 20.29
CA LEU A 395 -4.65 41.43 20.06
C LEU A 395 -5.93 40.87 19.44
N ARG A 396 -5.78 39.90 18.52
CA ARG A 396 -6.90 39.23 17.85
C ARG A 396 -7.59 38.22 18.77
N LEU A 397 -6.90 37.69 19.78
CA LEU A 397 -7.49 36.84 20.81
C LEU A 397 -8.31 37.67 21.80
N ILE A 398 -7.76 38.79 22.28
CA ILE A 398 -8.47 39.68 23.21
C ILE A 398 -9.73 40.27 22.59
N SER A 399 -9.63 40.79 21.36
CA SER A 399 -10.80 41.36 20.65
C SER A 399 -11.89 40.31 20.37
N ARG A 400 -11.52 39.06 20.13
CA ARG A 400 -12.46 37.94 19.98
C ARG A 400 -13.15 37.61 21.29
N HIS A 401 -12.40 37.53 22.39
CA HIS A 401 -12.96 37.29 23.72
C HIS A 401 -13.92 38.39 24.16
N THR A 402 -13.57 39.67 23.95
CA THR A 402 -14.47 40.79 24.26
C THR A 402 -15.73 40.73 23.42
N ARG A 403 -15.63 40.40 22.12
CA ARG A 403 -16.80 40.28 21.24
C ARG A 403 -17.71 39.11 21.61
N GLU A 404 -17.15 37.96 21.95
CA GLU A 404 -17.91 36.80 22.44
C GLU A 404 -18.57 37.08 23.80
N TYR A 405 -17.85 37.74 24.72
CA TYR A 405 -18.38 38.17 26.01
C TYR A 405 -19.55 39.15 25.86
N ILE A 406 -19.43 40.16 24.98
CA ILE A 406 -20.50 41.10 24.68
C ILE A 406 -21.70 40.36 24.06
N ARG A 407 -21.47 39.42 23.13
CA ARG A 407 -22.54 38.61 22.53
C ARG A 407 -23.28 37.76 23.55
N SER A 408 -22.57 37.07 24.44
CA SER A 408 -23.20 36.20 25.43
C SER A 408 -23.97 36.97 26.51
N HIS A 409 -23.54 38.19 26.85
CA HIS A 409 -24.16 38.99 27.92
C HIS A 409 -25.20 40.00 27.42
N PHE A 410 -25.14 40.44 26.16
CA PHE A 410 -26.03 41.51 25.65
C PHE A 410 -26.95 41.09 24.49
N LEU A 411 -26.74 39.93 23.84
CA LEU A 411 -27.57 39.47 22.72
C LEU A 411 -28.47 38.26 23.03
N PHE A 412 -28.55 37.83 24.29
CA PHE A 412 -29.61 36.94 24.82
C PHE A 412 -30.69 37.74 25.58
N ALA A 413 -31.16 38.85 25.02
CA ALA A 413 -32.44 39.43 25.43
C ALA A 413 -33.54 38.74 24.61
N PRO A 414 -34.51 38.04 25.24
CA PRO A 414 -35.61 37.42 24.51
C PRO A 414 -36.49 38.51 23.91
N HIS A 415 -36.76 38.40 22.61
CA HIS A 415 -37.93 39.01 21.97
C HIS A 415 -38.83 37.91 21.43
#